data_AF-A0A178VT87-F1
#
_entry.id   AF-A0A178VT87-F1
#
_cell.length_a   1.000
_cell.length_b   1.000
_cell.length_c   1.000
_cell.angle_alpha   90.00
_cell.angle_beta   90.00
_cell.angle_gamma   90.00
#
_symmetry.space_group_name_H-M   'P 1'
#
loop_
_entity.id
_entity.type
_entity.pdbx_description
1 polymer ?
#
loop_
_entity_poly.entity_id
_entity_poly.type
_entity_poly.pdbx_seq_one_letter_code
_entity_poly.pdbx_strand_id
1 'polypeptide(L)'
;MRKIGEHLLSLSDKTRVIFLTPPPMNEKQIEIVFGDAIKGRSNELCRPYAEELLNLCREINVKGIDIWTAIQQQDDWLNSCFTDGIHFTAKASEIVVKEILKVLRGADWKPSLYWKSLPVEFPFDFDAPNSISLHDLELTRNNHFESPHLVSLCEQELTRNEQLEPPHPVSLCDHELTRNEQLEPPHPVSLCDHELTQNEQLEPPQPTARL
;
A
#
# COMPACT_ATOMS: atom_id res chain seq x y z
N MET A 1 -11.51 -12.08 -18.16
CA MET A 1 -11.55 -12.54 -16.75
C MET A 1 -12.18 -13.92 -16.57
N ARG A 2 -13.26 -14.31 -17.29
CA ARG A 2 -13.93 -15.62 -17.13
C ARG A 2 -12.98 -16.82 -17.10
N LYS A 3 -12.17 -16.99 -18.16
CA LYS A 3 -11.19 -18.09 -18.27
C LYS A 3 -10.26 -18.20 -17.06
N ILE A 4 -9.82 -17.05 -16.51
CA ILE A 4 -8.95 -17.01 -15.33
C ILE A 4 -9.74 -17.47 -14.09
N GLY A 5 -10.94 -16.92 -13.87
CA GLY A 5 -11.79 -17.29 -12.74
C GLY A 5 -12.15 -18.78 -12.73
N GLU A 6 -12.63 -19.30 -13.86
CA GLU A 6 -12.99 -20.71 -14.01
C GLU A 6 -11.77 -21.64 -13.86
N HIS A 7 -10.60 -21.25 -14.40
CA HIS A 7 -9.38 -22.01 -14.21
C HIS A 7 -8.98 -22.08 -12.74
N LEU A 8 -8.96 -20.95 -12.01
CA LEU A 8 -8.63 -20.94 -10.58
C LEU A 8 -9.61 -21.78 -9.76
N LEU A 9 -10.91 -21.68 -10.04
CA LEU A 9 -11.94 -22.50 -9.39
C LEU A 9 -11.77 -24.00 -9.67
N SER A 10 -11.24 -24.36 -10.85
CA SER A 10 -11.01 -25.77 -11.22
C SER A 10 -9.83 -26.42 -10.48
N LEU A 11 -8.93 -25.62 -9.87
CA LEU A 11 -7.74 -26.15 -9.20
C LEU A 11 -8.08 -26.95 -7.93
N SER A 12 -9.13 -26.57 -7.20
CA SER A 12 -9.60 -27.27 -6.00
C SER A 12 -10.97 -26.74 -5.55
N ASP A 13 -11.77 -27.61 -4.97
CA ASP A 13 -13.01 -27.30 -4.24
C ASP A 13 -12.79 -26.36 -3.04
N LYS A 14 -11.55 -26.19 -2.57
CA LYS A 14 -11.16 -25.27 -1.49
C LYS A 14 -10.59 -23.94 -1.98
N THR A 15 -10.30 -23.80 -3.28
CA THR A 15 -9.86 -22.51 -3.84
C THR A 15 -10.99 -21.49 -3.73
N ARG A 16 -10.66 -20.27 -3.30
CA ARG A 16 -11.58 -19.13 -3.22
C ARG A 16 -11.09 -18.03 -4.14
N VAL A 17 -11.95 -17.52 -4.98
CA VAL A 17 -11.64 -16.44 -5.92
C VAL A 17 -12.41 -15.20 -5.50
N ILE A 18 -11.67 -14.09 -5.39
CA ILE A 18 -12.22 -12.75 -5.19
C ILE A 18 -11.68 -11.90 -6.34
N PHE A 19 -12.57 -11.24 -7.07
CA PHE A 19 -12.17 -10.23 -8.05
C PHE A 19 -12.34 -8.84 -7.47
N LEU A 20 -11.37 -7.97 -7.75
CA LEU A 20 -11.43 -6.54 -7.45
C LEU A 20 -11.70 -5.81 -8.76
N THR A 21 -12.71 -4.94 -8.79
CA THR A 21 -12.91 -4.06 -9.95
C THR A 21 -11.70 -3.14 -10.12
N PRO A 22 -11.39 -2.71 -11.36
CA PRO A 22 -10.46 -1.60 -11.52
C PRO A 22 -10.97 -0.38 -10.72
N PRO A 23 -10.08 0.36 -10.06
CA PRO A 23 -10.45 1.55 -9.31
C PRO A 23 -10.71 2.74 -10.23
N PRO A 24 -11.31 3.85 -9.72
CA PRO A 24 -11.27 5.10 -10.44
C PRO A 24 -9.84 5.65 -10.45
N MET A 25 -9.60 6.69 -11.23
CA MET A 25 -8.30 7.35 -11.34
C MET A 25 -8.43 8.88 -11.31
N ASN A 26 -7.37 9.58 -10.92
CA ASN A 26 -7.30 11.03 -11.05
C ASN A 26 -6.66 11.39 -12.39
N GLU A 27 -7.51 11.57 -13.41
CA GLU A 27 -7.10 11.87 -14.80
C GLU A 27 -6.28 13.16 -14.91
N LYS A 28 -6.59 14.18 -14.10
CA LYS A 28 -5.85 15.44 -14.09
C LYS A 28 -4.43 15.26 -13.52
N GLN A 29 -4.31 14.49 -12.44
CA GLN A 29 -2.99 14.19 -11.86
C GLN A 29 -2.17 13.30 -12.81
N ILE A 30 -2.82 12.35 -13.48
CA ILE A 30 -2.21 11.54 -14.55
C ILE A 30 -1.61 12.43 -15.64
N GLU A 31 -2.38 13.40 -16.15
CA GLU A 31 -1.90 14.32 -17.18
C GLU A 31 -0.69 15.14 -16.69
N ILE A 32 -0.70 15.58 -15.43
CA ILE A 32 0.41 16.33 -14.83
C ILE A 32 1.67 15.45 -14.67
N VAL A 33 1.52 14.22 -14.19
CA VAL A 33 2.66 13.36 -13.84
C VAL A 33 3.25 12.66 -15.06
N PHE A 34 2.41 12.22 -15.99
CA PHE A 34 2.82 11.36 -17.09
C PHE A 34 2.64 12.00 -18.48
N GLY A 35 1.91 13.11 -18.57
CA GLY A 35 1.63 13.80 -19.83
C GLY A 35 1.08 12.85 -20.90
N ASP A 36 1.65 12.95 -22.09
CA ASP A 36 1.19 12.21 -23.27
C ASP A 36 1.50 10.70 -23.23
N ALA A 37 2.40 10.25 -22.36
CA ALA A 37 2.90 8.87 -22.35
C ALA A 37 1.82 7.82 -22.05
N ILE A 38 0.74 8.22 -21.36
CA ILE A 38 -0.36 7.33 -20.97
C ILE A 38 -1.73 7.85 -21.42
N LYS A 39 -1.75 8.60 -22.52
CA LYS A 39 -2.99 9.05 -23.18
C LYS A 39 -3.95 7.88 -23.41
N GLY A 40 -5.24 8.14 -23.22
CA GLY A 40 -6.32 7.18 -23.46
C GLY A 40 -6.83 6.44 -22.21
N ARG A 41 -6.31 6.74 -21.02
CA ARG A 41 -6.91 6.31 -19.74
C ARG A 41 -7.92 7.35 -19.27
N SER A 42 -9.17 6.94 -19.09
CA SER A 42 -10.21 7.76 -18.47
C SER A 42 -11.15 6.90 -17.62
N ASN A 43 -11.80 7.54 -16.66
CA ASN A 43 -12.85 6.93 -15.86
C ASN A 43 -14.04 6.51 -16.72
N GLU A 44 -14.39 7.28 -17.76
CA GLU A 44 -15.44 6.92 -18.71
C GLU A 44 -15.16 5.57 -19.39
N LEU A 45 -13.92 5.35 -19.85
CA LEU A 45 -13.52 4.10 -20.49
C LEU A 45 -13.32 2.95 -19.49
N CYS A 46 -12.92 3.25 -18.25
CA CYS A 46 -12.66 2.26 -17.21
C CYS A 46 -13.96 1.72 -16.58
N ARG A 47 -14.96 2.57 -16.39
CA ARG A 47 -16.21 2.23 -15.69
C ARG A 47 -16.91 0.97 -16.23
N PRO A 48 -17.07 0.77 -17.55
CA PRO A 48 -17.68 -0.45 -18.07
C PRO A 48 -16.94 -1.73 -17.66
N TYR A 49 -15.61 -1.68 -17.51
CA TYR A 49 -14.85 -2.85 -17.05
C TYR A 49 -15.13 -3.20 -15.59
N ALA A 50 -15.36 -2.20 -14.74
CA ALA A 50 -15.77 -2.42 -13.35
C ALA A 50 -17.16 -3.06 -13.28
N GLU A 51 -18.13 -2.52 -14.02
CA GLU A 51 -19.50 -3.03 -14.08
C GLU A 51 -19.54 -4.46 -14.63
N GLU A 52 -18.86 -4.72 -15.75
CA GLU A 52 -18.81 -6.04 -16.37
C GLU A 52 -18.07 -7.08 -15.53
N LEU A 53 -17.04 -6.69 -14.78
CA LEU A 53 -16.38 -7.61 -13.86
C LEU A 53 -17.34 -8.05 -12.75
N LEU A 54 -18.14 -7.15 -12.19
CA LEU A 54 -19.14 -7.49 -11.18
C LEU A 54 -20.25 -8.38 -11.77
N ASN A 55 -20.70 -8.10 -13.01
CA ASN A 55 -21.65 -8.96 -13.72
C ASN A 55 -21.10 -10.38 -13.88
N LEU A 56 -19.88 -10.50 -14.39
CA LEU A 56 -19.19 -11.79 -14.50
C LEU A 56 -19.08 -12.49 -13.14
N CYS A 57 -18.74 -11.78 -12.06
CA CYS A 57 -18.63 -12.37 -10.72
C CYS A 57 -19.94 -13.06 -10.30
N ARG A 58 -21.09 -12.42 -10.57
CA ARG A 58 -22.41 -13.02 -10.30
C ARG A 58 -22.67 -14.25 -11.17
N GLU A 59 -22.32 -14.19 -12.44
CA GLU A 59 -22.52 -15.28 -13.39
C GLU A 59 -21.75 -16.55 -13.02
N ILE A 60 -20.48 -16.42 -12.61
CA ILE A 60 -19.64 -17.57 -12.23
C ILE A 60 -19.64 -17.85 -10.72
N ASN A 61 -20.54 -17.20 -9.97
CA ASN A 61 -20.72 -17.35 -8.52
C ASN A 61 -19.43 -17.17 -7.70
N VAL A 62 -18.68 -16.10 -7.98
CA VAL A 62 -17.52 -15.68 -7.19
C VAL A 62 -17.77 -14.34 -6.52
N LYS A 63 -16.97 -14.01 -5.50
CA LYS A 63 -17.08 -12.71 -4.82
C LYS A 63 -16.42 -11.64 -5.68
N GLY A 64 -17.15 -10.57 -5.98
CA GLY A 64 -16.64 -9.36 -6.60
C GLY A 64 -16.64 -8.21 -5.58
N ILE A 65 -15.58 -7.43 -5.55
CA ILE A 65 -15.45 -6.23 -4.70
C ILE A 65 -15.41 -5.01 -5.61
N ASP A 66 -16.38 -4.11 -5.40
CA ASP A 66 -16.53 -2.86 -6.12
C ASP A 66 -15.59 -1.78 -5.55
N ILE A 67 -14.30 -1.89 -5.86
CA ILE A 67 -13.28 -0.89 -5.53
C ILE A 67 -13.57 0.43 -6.25
N TRP A 68 -14.22 0.37 -7.43
CA TRP A 68 -14.60 1.54 -8.19
C TRP A 68 -15.43 2.49 -7.34
N THR A 69 -16.50 1.97 -6.75
CA THR A 69 -17.40 2.74 -5.89
C THR A 69 -16.79 3.00 -4.51
N ALA A 70 -16.12 2.01 -3.91
CA ALA A 70 -15.59 2.12 -2.55
C ALA A 70 -14.60 3.28 -2.38
N ILE A 71 -13.75 3.53 -3.37
CA ILE A 71 -12.82 4.68 -3.34
C ILE A 71 -13.57 6.00 -3.44
N GLN A 72 -14.59 6.09 -4.28
CA GLN A 72 -15.36 7.32 -4.51
C GLN A 72 -16.24 7.72 -3.31
N GLN A 73 -16.48 6.80 -2.38
CA GLN A 73 -17.16 7.09 -1.12
C GLN A 73 -16.29 7.88 -0.14
N GLN A 74 -14.98 7.99 -0.37
CA GLN A 74 -14.16 8.88 0.42
C GLN A 74 -14.32 10.35 0.00
N ASP A 75 -14.40 11.20 1.01
CA ASP A 75 -14.32 12.64 0.80
C ASP A 75 -12.96 12.99 0.19
N ASP A 76 -13.01 13.84 -0.83
CA ASP A 76 -11.83 14.30 -1.55
C ASP A 76 -10.94 13.13 -2.07
N TRP A 77 -11.57 12.05 -2.55
CA TRP A 77 -10.85 10.87 -3.03
C TRP A 77 -9.87 11.18 -4.16
N LEU A 78 -10.19 12.14 -5.05
CA LEU A 78 -9.29 12.54 -6.15
C LEU A 78 -7.93 13.02 -5.64
N ASN A 79 -7.89 13.80 -4.55
CA ASN A 79 -6.65 14.37 -4.04
C ASN A 79 -6.05 13.57 -2.88
N SER A 80 -6.84 12.75 -2.18
CA SER A 80 -6.37 11.99 -1.01
C SER A 80 -6.08 10.51 -1.28
N CYS A 81 -6.61 9.93 -2.36
CA CYS A 81 -6.48 8.49 -2.61
C CYS A 81 -5.34 8.11 -3.56
N PHE A 82 -4.70 9.06 -4.27
CA PHE A 82 -3.68 8.74 -5.27
C PHE A 82 -2.34 9.45 -5.05
N THR A 83 -1.24 8.76 -5.34
CA THR A 83 0.11 9.34 -5.32
C THR A 83 0.47 10.01 -6.64
N ASP A 84 0.01 9.45 -7.76
CA ASP A 84 0.32 9.89 -9.12
C ASP A 84 -0.92 9.88 -10.06
N GLY A 85 -2.09 9.71 -9.46
CA GLY A 85 -3.38 9.59 -10.14
C GLY A 85 -3.77 8.16 -10.53
N ILE A 86 -2.88 7.17 -10.37
CA ILE A 86 -3.15 5.74 -10.61
C ILE A 86 -2.92 4.92 -9.36
N HIS A 87 -1.74 5.06 -8.73
CA HIS A 87 -1.37 4.28 -7.57
C HIS A 87 -1.97 4.87 -6.29
N PHE A 88 -2.38 3.97 -5.40
CA PHE A 88 -3.05 4.35 -4.17
C PHE A 88 -2.09 4.87 -3.10
N THR A 89 -2.59 5.84 -2.31
CA THR A 89 -1.97 6.20 -1.03
C THR A 89 -2.19 5.11 0.00
N ALA A 90 -1.52 5.22 1.16
CA ALA A 90 -1.77 4.35 2.31
C ALA A 90 -3.25 4.39 2.75
N LYS A 91 -3.85 5.59 2.77
CA LYS A 91 -5.28 5.80 3.09
C LYS A 91 -6.19 5.02 2.15
N ALA A 92 -5.96 5.09 0.84
CA ALA A 92 -6.76 4.35 -0.13
C ALA A 92 -6.53 2.83 -0.07
N SER A 93 -5.29 2.41 0.17
CA SER A 93 -4.95 1.00 0.36
C SER A 93 -5.69 0.40 1.58
N GLU A 94 -5.86 1.18 2.65
CA GLU A 94 -6.64 0.77 3.82
C GLU A 94 -8.11 0.51 3.47
N ILE A 95 -8.71 1.28 2.56
CA ILE A 95 -10.08 1.06 2.07
C ILE A 95 -10.17 -0.29 1.34
N VAL A 96 -9.23 -0.56 0.43
CA VAL A 96 -9.17 -1.84 -0.30
C VAL A 96 -9.09 -3.01 0.67
N VAL A 97 -8.21 -2.92 1.68
CA VAL A 97 -8.09 -3.95 2.71
C VAL A 97 -9.40 -4.10 3.46
N LYS A 98 -10.02 -3.02 3.95
CA LYS A 98 -11.32 -3.07 4.65
C LYS A 98 -12.39 -3.79 3.83
N GLU A 99 -12.49 -3.53 2.53
CA GLU A 99 -13.45 -4.23 1.66
C GLU A 99 -13.13 -5.72 1.50
N ILE A 100 -11.85 -6.10 1.36
CA ILE A 100 -11.43 -7.51 1.32
C ILE A 100 -11.81 -8.20 2.65
N LEU A 101 -11.50 -7.57 3.78
CA LEU A 101 -11.77 -8.14 5.10
C LEU A 101 -13.28 -8.32 5.36
N LYS A 102 -14.14 -7.44 4.84
CA LYS A 102 -15.61 -7.61 4.87
C LYS A 102 -16.02 -8.89 4.14
N VAL A 103 -15.47 -9.17 2.96
CA VAL A 103 -15.75 -10.41 2.21
C VAL A 103 -15.24 -11.63 2.97
N LEU A 104 -14.00 -11.60 3.47
CA LEU A 104 -13.42 -12.73 4.20
C LEU A 104 -14.20 -13.06 5.48
N ARG A 105 -14.67 -12.04 6.22
CA ARG A 105 -15.47 -12.19 7.43
C ARG A 105 -16.87 -12.74 7.13
N GLY A 106 -17.51 -12.28 6.06
CA GLY A 106 -18.90 -12.63 5.72
C GLY A 106 -19.06 -13.90 4.88
N ALA A 107 -17.98 -14.47 4.36
CA ALA A 107 -18.05 -15.67 3.54
C ALA A 107 -18.14 -16.94 4.39
N ASP A 108 -19.14 -17.79 4.11
CA ASP A 108 -19.25 -19.14 4.70
C ASP A 108 -18.35 -20.14 3.97
N TRP A 109 -17.04 -19.86 3.98
CA TRP A 109 -16.03 -20.72 3.39
C TRP A 109 -15.45 -21.68 4.42
N LYS A 110 -15.24 -22.93 4.01
CA LYS A 110 -14.54 -23.95 4.80
C LYS A 110 -13.25 -24.40 4.08
N PRO A 111 -12.06 -24.27 4.69
CA PRO A 111 -11.79 -23.50 5.91
C PRO A 111 -12.08 -22.00 5.72
N SER A 112 -12.33 -21.29 6.82
CA SER A 112 -12.46 -19.83 6.79
C SER A 112 -11.12 -19.20 6.43
N LEU A 113 -11.15 -18.15 5.61
CA LEU A 113 -9.98 -17.33 5.28
C LEU A 113 -9.94 -16.02 6.09
N TYR A 114 -10.87 -15.84 7.03
CA TYR A 114 -10.82 -14.74 7.98
C TYR A 114 -9.66 -14.95 8.96
N TRP A 115 -8.72 -14.00 9.04
CA TRP A 115 -7.46 -14.18 9.76
C TRP A 115 -7.65 -14.57 11.24
N LYS A 116 -8.72 -14.10 11.91
CA LYS A 116 -9.00 -14.50 13.30
C LYS A 116 -9.41 -15.96 13.46
N SER A 117 -9.86 -16.60 12.38
CA SER A 117 -10.24 -18.02 12.35
C SER A 117 -9.10 -18.93 11.88
N LEU A 118 -8.01 -18.37 11.36
CA LEU A 118 -6.85 -19.15 10.92
C LEU A 118 -5.99 -19.55 12.13
N PRO A 119 -5.53 -20.81 12.22
CA PRO A 119 -4.60 -21.22 13.26
C PRO A 119 -3.25 -20.53 13.07
N VAL A 120 -2.55 -20.27 14.18
CA VAL A 120 -1.16 -19.85 14.15
C VAL A 120 -0.31 -21.06 13.75
N GLU A 121 0.38 -20.99 12.61
CA GLU A 121 1.17 -22.10 12.07
C GLU A 121 2.41 -22.39 12.93
N PHE A 122 3.04 -21.34 13.45
CA PHE A 122 4.20 -21.42 14.34
C PHE A 122 3.85 -20.75 15.67
N PRO A 123 3.31 -21.50 16.65
CA PRO A 123 3.06 -20.93 17.97
C PRO A 123 4.39 -20.42 18.53
N PHE A 124 4.39 -19.19 19.05
CA PHE A 124 5.54 -18.68 19.78
C PHE A 124 5.77 -19.57 21.00
N ASP A 125 7.02 -19.87 21.33
CA ASP A 125 7.37 -20.63 22.53
C ASP A 125 7.05 -19.78 23.77
N PHE A 126 5.81 -19.84 24.25
CA PHE A 126 5.32 -19.07 25.40
C PHE A 126 6.06 -19.39 26.70
N ASP A 127 6.80 -20.51 26.73
CA ASP A 127 7.61 -20.93 27.88
C ASP A 127 9.06 -20.43 27.82
N ALA A 128 9.46 -19.71 26.76
CA ALA A 128 10.78 -19.10 26.67
C ALA A 128 10.81 -17.78 27.47
N PRO A 129 11.82 -17.56 28.34
CA PRO A 129 12.01 -16.26 28.97
C PRO A 129 12.23 -15.19 27.88
N ASN A 130 11.46 -14.10 27.94
CA ASN A 130 11.35 -13.02 26.95
C ASN A 130 10.45 -13.28 25.73
N SER A 131 9.59 -14.30 25.74
CA SER A 131 8.56 -14.46 24.70
C SER A 131 7.39 -13.49 24.88
N ILE A 132 6.84 -13.01 23.75
CA ILE A 132 5.62 -12.20 23.70
C ILE A 132 4.44 -13.09 24.10
N SER A 133 3.60 -12.65 25.05
CA SER A 133 2.46 -13.46 25.48
C SER A 133 1.41 -13.59 24.37
N LEU A 134 0.61 -14.67 24.37
CA LEU A 134 -0.52 -14.85 23.44
C LEU A 134 -1.43 -13.61 23.40
N HIS A 135 -1.63 -12.98 24.55
CA HIS A 135 -2.48 -11.81 24.68
C HIS A 135 -1.90 -10.59 23.95
N ASP A 136 -0.59 -10.37 24.06
CA ASP A 136 0.11 -9.24 23.43
C ASP A 136 0.14 -9.38 21.90
N LEU A 137 0.19 -10.62 21.40
CA LEU A 137 0.11 -10.91 19.97
C LEU A 137 -1.31 -10.70 19.41
N GLU A 138 -2.33 -11.12 20.16
CA GLU A 138 -3.74 -10.88 19.80
C GLU A 138 -4.05 -9.37 19.80
N LEU A 139 -3.47 -8.60 20.73
CA LEU A 139 -3.55 -7.13 20.77
C LEU A 139 -2.90 -6.47 19.54
N THR A 140 -1.64 -6.79 19.25
CA THR A 140 -0.90 -6.20 18.12
C THR A 140 -1.52 -6.54 16.76
N ARG A 141 -2.00 -7.77 16.59
CA ARG A 141 -2.66 -8.21 15.35
C ARG A 141 -4.00 -7.52 15.10
N ASN A 142 -4.76 -7.22 16.16
CA ASN A 142 -6.14 -6.74 16.04
C ASN A 142 -6.27 -5.21 16.10
N ASN A 143 -5.32 -4.49 16.69
CA ASN A 143 -5.40 -3.04 16.88
C ASN A 143 -5.42 -2.23 15.56
N HIS A 144 -4.85 -2.75 14.46
CA HIS A 144 -4.79 -2.00 13.20
C HIS A 144 -6.08 -2.06 12.36
N PHE A 145 -6.94 -3.06 12.59
CA PHE A 145 -8.10 -3.33 11.73
C PHE A 145 -9.46 -3.25 12.42
N GLU A 146 -9.51 -3.03 13.75
CA GLU A 146 -10.76 -3.02 14.51
C GLU A 146 -11.20 -1.65 15.06
N SER A 147 -10.44 -0.56 14.87
CA SER A 147 -10.86 0.75 15.40
C SER A 147 -11.68 1.59 14.40
N PRO A 148 -12.91 2.04 14.75
CA PRO A 148 -13.65 3.05 13.99
C PRO A 148 -13.12 4.48 14.14
N HIS A 149 -12.13 4.71 15.01
CA HIS A 149 -11.48 6.00 15.20
C HIS A 149 -9.96 5.80 15.19
N LEU A 150 -9.32 6.20 14.10
CA LEU A 150 -7.87 6.10 13.91
C LEU A 150 -7.23 7.39 14.41
N VAL A 151 -6.65 7.33 15.61
CA VAL A 151 -5.57 8.23 16.00
C VAL A 151 -4.31 7.74 15.30
N SER A 152 -3.63 8.67 14.64
CA SER A 152 -2.43 8.47 13.85
C SER A 152 -1.33 7.75 14.64
N LEU A 153 -0.76 6.69 14.07
CA LEU A 153 0.47 6.04 14.54
C LEU A 153 1.67 7.01 14.62
N CYS A 154 1.54 8.25 14.13
CA CYS A 154 2.53 9.30 14.29
C CYS A 154 2.59 9.88 15.72
N GLU A 155 1.54 9.75 16.54
CA GLU A 155 1.52 10.32 17.90
C GLU A 155 2.22 9.43 18.94
N GLN A 156 2.27 8.11 18.70
CA GLN A 156 2.89 7.17 19.66
C GLN A 156 4.42 7.25 19.68
N GLU A 157 5.07 7.57 18.55
CA GLU A 157 6.54 7.74 18.50
C GLU A 157 7.01 9.06 19.14
N LEU A 158 6.15 10.07 19.29
CA LEU A 158 6.49 11.28 20.05
C LEU A 158 6.48 11.04 21.56
N THR A 159 5.51 10.29 22.09
CA THR A 159 5.42 10.03 23.54
C THR A 159 6.52 9.13 24.09
N ARG A 160 7.20 8.33 23.25
CA ARG A 160 8.33 7.49 23.69
C ARG A 160 9.60 8.32 23.92
N ASN A 161 9.76 9.45 23.23
CA ASN A 161 10.96 10.29 23.33
C ASN A 161 10.92 11.35 24.43
N GLU A 162 9.77 11.56 25.09
CA GLU A 162 9.64 12.52 26.22
C GLU A 162 9.93 11.90 27.61
N GLN A 163 10.23 10.61 27.72
CA GLN A 163 10.47 9.93 29.03
C GLN A 163 11.93 9.71 29.41
N LEU A 164 12.89 10.33 28.73
CA LEU A 164 14.27 10.37 29.24
C LEU A 164 14.42 11.54 30.21
N GLU A 165 14.34 11.27 31.51
CA GLU A 165 14.67 12.27 32.53
C GLU A 165 16.14 12.73 32.41
N PRO A 166 16.44 14.02 32.62
CA PRO A 166 17.81 14.53 32.59
C PRO A 166 18.62 14.02 33.79
N PRO A 167 19.93 13.74 33.63
CA PRO A 167 20.78 13.35 34.75
C PRO A 167 20.91 14.48 35.78
N HIS A 168 20.85 14.09 37.06
CA HIS A 168 20.98 14.96 38.24
C HIS A 168 22.26 15.82 38.24
N PRO A 169 22.25 17.01 38.88
CA PRO A 169 23.39 17.91 38.87
C PRO A 169 24.47 17.45 39.86
N VAL A 170 25.70 17.28 39.37
CA VAL A 170 26.90 17.18 40.21
C VAL A 170 27.61 18.53 40.19
N SER A 171 27.93 19.04 41.38
CA SER A 171 28.36 20.40 41.67
C SER A 171 29.89 20.53 41.80
N LEU A 172 30.40 21.56 41.09
CA LEU A 172 31.52 22.49 41.33
C LEU A 172 33.00 22.05 41.39
N CYS A 173 33.79 22.87 40.66
CA CYS A 173 35.21 23.25 40.79
C CYS A 173 36.24 22.23 40.24
N ASP A 174 37.22 22.58 39.39
CA ASP A 174 38.10 23.76 39.35
C ASP A 174 38.71 24.05 37.94
N HIS A 175 39.04 25.33 37.68
CA HIS A 175 40.15 25.92 36.87
C HIS A 175 40.44 25.37 35.43
N GLU A 176 40.73 26.13 34.36
CA GLU A 176 40.83 27.57 34.04
C GLU A 176 41.15 27.68 32.51
N LEU A 177 40.81 28.82 31.87
CA LEU A 177 41.50 29.48 30.72
C LEU A 177 41.66 28.68 29.39
N THR A 178 41.29 29.11 28.18
CA THR A 178 41.24 30.45 27.55
C THR A 178 40.61 30.35 26.14
N ARG A 179 39.79 31.34 25.77
CA ARG A 179 39.64 32.03 24.45
C ARG A 179 40.18 31.37 23.16
N ASN A 180 39.33 31.22 22.12
CA ASN A 180 39.20 32.18 21.00
C ASN A 180 38.26 31.68 19.88
N GLU A 181 37.51 32.64 19.33
CA GLU A 181 36.64 32.56 18.14
C GLU A 181 37.42 32.27 16.84
N GLN A 182 36.79 31.56 15.88
CA GLN A 182 36.62 32.05 14.50
C GLN A 182 35.72 31.12 13.67
N LEU A 183 34.67 31.72 13.10
CA LEU A 183 33.73 31.17 12.12
C LEU A 183 34.33 31.31 10.70
N GLU A 184 34.21 30.29 9.85
CA GLU A 184 34.16 30.46 8.39
C GLU A 184 33.10 29.52 7.76
N PRO A 185 32.32 29.98 6.76
CA PRO A 185 31.30 29.19 6.07
C PRO A 185 31.84 28.47 4.82
N PRO A 186 31.23 27.35 4.37
CA PRO A 186 31.66 26.67 3.14
C PRO A 186 31.14 27.34 1.86
N HIS A 187 32.04 27.42 0.87
CA HIS A 187 31.87 27.92 -0.49
C HIS A 187 31.05 26.97 -1.42
N PRO A 188 30.47 27.49 -2.54
CA PRO A 188 29.64 26.71 -3.47
C PRO A 188 30.47 26.04 -4.59
N VAL A 189 30.00 24.89 -5.10
CA VAL A 189 30.61 24.19 -6.25
C VAL A 189 29.76 24.39 -7.51
N SER A 190 30.46 24.72 -8.61
CA SER A 190 29.98 25.16 -9.92
C SER A 190 29.95 24.03 -10.98
N LEU A 191 29.21 24.31 -12.05
CA LEU A 191 28.82 23.53 -13.25
C LEU A 191 29.94 23.11 -14.26
N CYS A 192 29.53 22.15 -15.12
CA CYS A 192 29.98 21.79 -16.51
C CYS A 192 31.18 20.81 -16.65
N ASP A 193 31.25 19.82 -17.57
CA ASP A 193 30.75 19.71 -18.97
C ASP A 193 30.45 18.26 -19.48
N HIS A 194 29.80 18.22 -20.65
CA HIS A 194 29.30 17.12 -21.50
C HIS A 194 30.30 16.04 -22.00
N GLU A 195 29.80 14.81 -22.30
CA GLU A 195 29.90 14.19 -23.64
C GLU A 195 28.94 12.99 -23.88
N LEU A 196 28.58 12.82 -25.16
CA LEU A 196 27.52 11.98 -25.74
C LEU A 196 27.95 10.53 -26.02
N THR A 197 27.03 9.56 -25.98
CA THR A 197 27.03 8.39 -26.89
C THR A 197 25.61 7.89 -27.17
N GLN A 198 25.46 7.28 -28.36
CA GLN A 198 24.28 7.24 -29.23
C GLN A 198 23.24 6.13 -28.91
N ASN A 199 22.01 6.37 -29.35
CA ASN A 199 20.88 5.44 -29.42
C ASN A 199 21.07 4.41 -30.56
N GLU A 200 20.94 3.11 -30.26
CA GLU A 200 20.66 2.09 -31.27
C GLU A 200 19.13 1.89 -31.38
N GLN A 201 18.58 2.22 -32.56
CA GLN A 201 17.23 1.87 -32.96
C GLN A 201 17.23 0.42 -33.48
N LEU A 202 16.45 -0.45 -32.83
CA LEU A 202 16.16 -1.81 -33.32
C LEU A 202 14.91 -1.76 -34.22
N GLU A 203 15.08 -1.99 -35.53
CA GLU A 203 13.97 -2.18 -36.47
C GLU A 203 13.33 -3.58 -36.31
N PRO A 204 12.00 -3.73 -36.49
CA PRO A 204 11.33 -5.02 -36.45
C PRO A 204 11.49 -5.83 -37.76
N PRO A 205 11.57 -7.18 -37.70
CA PRO A 205 11.79 -8.03 -38.87
C PRO A 205 10.56 -8.14 -39.80
N GLN A 206 10.84 -8.08 -41.10
CA GLN A 206 9.88 -8.22 -42.20
C GLN A 206 9.35 -9.67 -42.36
N PRO A 207 8.09 -9.88 -42.77
CA PRO A 207 7.52 -11.21 -42.97
C PRO A 207 8.00 -11.85 -44.28
N THR A 208 8.51 -13.09 -44.19
CA THR A 208 8.84 -13.93 -45.35
C THR A 208 7.58 -14.64 -45.83
N ALA A 209 7.12 -14.28 -47.02
CA ALA A 209 6.15 -15.07 -47.79
C ALA A 209 6.86 -16.27 -48.41
N ARG A 210 6.31 -17.48 -48.24
CA ARG A 210 6.53 -18.60 -49.16
C ARG A 210 5.19 -19.27 -49.48
N LEU A 211 5.07 -19.55 -50.77
CA LEU A 211 3.98 -20.18 -51.51
C LEU A 211 3.71 -21.62 -51.04
#